data_AF-A0A950ZXW0-F1
#
_entry.id   AF-A0A950ZXW0-F1
#
_cell.length_a   1.000
_cell.length_b   1.000
_cell.length_c   1.000
_cell.angle_alpha   90.00
_cell.angle_beta   90.00
_cell.angle_gamma   90.00
#
_symmetry.space_group_name_H-M   'P 1'
#
loop_
_entity.id
_entity.type
_entity.pdbx_description
1 polymer ?
#
loop_
_entity_poly.entity_id
_entity_poly.type
_entity_poly.pdbx_seq_one_letter_code
_entity_poly.pdbx_strand_id
1 'polypeptide(L)'
;MLRDELRHVRGALPDRINIDSEGVDKGLAQLVLTLVEFLRQLLERQAVRRMDGGSLTDEEVERVGLALMKLEEKVHELAHQFGLQPADLNINLGPLGDLL
;
A
#
# COMPACT_ATOMS: atom_id res chain seq x y z
N MET A 1 -21.78 -24.29 19.35
CA MET A 1 -21.73 -24.31 17.88
C MET A 1 -21.63 -22.92 17.28
N LEU A 2 -22.56 -21.97 17.52
CA LEU A 2 -22.47 -20.61 16.93
C LEU A 2 -21.25 -19.78 17.39
N ARG A 3 -20.64 -20.12 18.54
CA ARG A 3 -19.42 -19.48 19.06
C ARG A 3 -18.12 -19.95 18.40
N ASP A 4 -18.13 -21.11 17.73
CA ASP A 4 -16.94 -21.66 17.05
C ASP A 4 -16.87 -21.24 15.58
N GLU A 5 -18.02 -21.03 14.92
CA GLU A 5 -18.08 -20.42 13.59
C GLU A 5 -17.64 -18.95 13.60
N LEU A 6 -17.97 -18.20 14.66
CA LEU A 6 -17.51 -16.81 14.82
C LEU A 6 -15.99 -16.70 15.02
N ARG A 7 -15.29 -17.77 15.43
CA ARG A 7 -13.81 -17.79 15.47
C ARG A 7 -13.18 -18.01 14.11
N HIS A 8 -13.84 -18.73 13.20
CA HIS A 8 -13.33 -18.97 11.85
C HIS A 8 -13.45 -17.75 10.95
N VAL A 9 -14.48 -16.92 11.17
CA VAL A 9 -14.60 -15.61 10.50
C VAL A 9 -13.56 -14.61 11.03
N ARG A 10 -13.14 -14.75 12.29
CA ARG A 10 -12.08 -13.95 12.90
C ARG A 10 -10.67 -14.29 12.41
N GLY A 11 -10.48 -15.46 11.78
CA GLY A 11 -9.23 -15.88 11.15
C GLY A 11 -9.11 -15.57 9.65
N ALA A 12 -10.18 -15.07 9.03
CA ALA A 12 -10.21 -14.68 7.60
C ALA A 12 -10.06 -13.16 7.39
N LEU A 13 -10.07 -12.39 8.48
CA LEU A 13 -9.73 -10.98 8.49
C LEU A 13 -8.44 -10.84 9.32
N PRO A 14 -7.40 -10.18 8.79
CA PRO A 14 -6.11 -10.08 9.47
C PRO A 14 -6.31 -9.49 10.87
N ASP A 15 -5.79 -10.20 11.88
CA ASP A 15 -5.82 -9.87 13.32
C ASP A 15 -5.10 -8.53 13.68
N ARG A 16 -4.76 -7.68 12.70
CA ARG A 16 -3.88 -6.51 12.91
C ARG A 16 -4.32 -5.21 12.27
N ILE A 17 -5.57 -5.05 11.86
CA ILE A 17 -6.15 -3.71 11.96
C ILE A 17 -6.53 -3.58 13.43
N ASN A 18 -5.58 -3.16 14.28
CA ASN A 18 -5.87 -2.87 15.69
C ASN A 18 -6.73 -1.62 15.74
N ILE A 19 -8.03 -1.80 15.49
CA ILE A 19 -9.08 -0.79 15.62
C ILE A 19 -9.38 -0.67 17.13
N ASP A 20 -8.39 -0.27 17.92
CA ASP A 20 -8.67 0.38 19.19
C ASP A 20 -9.41 1.68 18.83
N SER A 21 -10.45 2.04 19.57
CA SER A 21 -11.28 3.21 19.24
C SER A 21 -10.51 4.54 19.22
N GLU A 22 -9.29 4.57 19.75
CA GLU A 22 -8.35 5.71 19.69
C GLU A 22 -7.32 5.62 18.53
N GLY A 23 -7.24 4.49 17.81
CA GLY A 23 -6.25 4.20 16.77
C GLY A 23 -6.81 3.90 15.37
N VAL A 24 -8.13 3.94 15.20
CA VAL A 24 -8.82 3.61 13.93
C VAL A 24 -8.33 4.46 12.76
N ASP A 25 -8.19 5.76 12.96
CA ASP A 25 -7.77 6.70 11.92
C ASP A 25 -6.36 6.39 11.42
N LYS A 26 -5.45 6.02 12.33
CA LYS A 26 -4.08 5.60 11.99
C LYS A 26 -4.07 4.27 11.24
N GLY A 27 -4.86 3.29 11.68
CA GLY A 27 -4.97 2.00 11.01
C GLY A 27 -5.59 2.10 9.60
N LEU A 28 -6.61 2.95 9.44
CA LEU A 28 -7.21 3.24 8.14
C LEU A 28 -6.23 4.00 7.22
N ALA A 29 -5.51 4.98 7.76
CA ALA A 29 -4.47 5.70 7.02
C ALA A 29 -3.37 4.73 6.55
N GLN A 30 -2.90 3.84 7.42
CA GLN A 30 -1.93 2.81 7.05
C GLN A 30 -2.44 1.94 5.89
N LEU A 31 -3.69 1.45 5.96
CA LEU A 31 -4.28 0.63 4.91
C LEU A 31 -4.37 1.38 3.57
N VAL A 32 -4.90 2.61 3.59
CA VAL A 32 -5.05 3.42 2.37
C VAL A 32 -3.69 3.77 1.77
N LEU A 33 -2.74 4.21 2.58
CA LEU A 33 -1.40 4.56 2.11
C LEU A 33 -0.65 3.33 1.58
N THR A 34 -0.81 2.17 2.21
CA THR A 34 -0.28 0.89 1.72
C THR A 34 -0.86 0.53 0.35
N LEU A 35 -2.17 0.70 0.15
CA LEU A 35 -2.80 0.45 -1.15
C LEU A 35 -2.30 1.42 -2.22
N VAL A 36 -2.17 2.71 -1.89
CA VAL A 36 -1.62 3.71 -2.81
C VAL A 36 -0.19 3.37 -3.19
N GLU A 37 0.64 2.96 -2.23
CA GLU A 37 2.02 2.55 -2.44
C GLU A 37 2.13 1.31 -3.33
N PHE A 38 1.28 0.30 -3.09
CA PHE A 38 1.18 -0.86 -3.96
C PHE A 38 0.82 -0.48 -5.41
N LEU A 39 -0.15 0.41 -5.59
CA LEU A 39 -0.52 0.90 -6.92
C LEU A 39 0.61 1.70 -7.58
N ARG A 40 1.37 2.51 -6.82
CA ARG A 40 2.55 3.23 -7.31
C ARG A 40 3.59 2.25 -7.87
N GLN A 41 3.94 1.22 -7.11
CA GLN A 41 4.90 0.19 -7.55
C GLN A 41 4.40 -0.59 -8.77
N LEU A 42 3.09 -0.88 -8.84
CA LEU A 42 2.50 -1.52 -10.01
C LEU A 42 2.63 -0.62 -11.25
N LEU A 43 2.32 0.67 -11.12
CA LEU A 43 2.45 1.65 -12.19
C LEU A 43 3.91 1.80 -12.63
N GLU A 44 4.85 1.80 -11.70
CA GLU A 44 6.29 1.82 -11.98
C GLU A 44 6.71 0.60 -12.81
N ARG A 45 6.32 -0.61 -12.41
CA ARG A 45 6.57 -1.83 -13.19
C ARG A 45 5.95 -1.76 -14.59
N GLN A 46 4.76 -1.20 -14.73
CA GLN A 46 4.14 -1.00 -16.05
C GLN A 46 4.87 0.05 -16.89
N ALA A 47 5.36 1.13 -16.28
CA ALA A 47 6.15 2.15 -16.96
C ALA A 47 7.45 1.56 -17.52
N VAL A 48 8.16 0.76 -16.72
CA VAL A 48 9.37 0.03 -17.17
C VAL A 48 9.04 -0.89 -18.34
N ARG A 49 7.99 -1.71 -18.22
CA ARG A 49 7.57 -2.60 -19.32
C ARG A 49 7.23 -1.84 -20.62
N ARG A 50 6.62 -0.67 -20.51
CA ARG A 50 6.24 0.16 -21.65
C ARG A 50 7.43 0.86 -22.29
N MET A 51 8.40 1.28 -21.48
CA MET A 51 9.69 1.80 -21.91
C MET A 51 10.48 0.73 -22.69
N ASP A 52 10.65 -0.47 -22.11
CA ASP A 52 11.33 -1.60 -22.75
C ASP A 52 10.65 -2.05 -24.05
N GLY A 53 9.32 -1.94 -24.09
CA GLY A 53 8.50 -2.24 -25.27
C GLY A 53 8.46 -1.14 -26.33
N GLY A 54 9.13 0.00 -26.14
CA GLY A 54 9.15 1.12 -27.08
C GLY A 54 7.80 1.81 -27.26
N SER A 55 6.89 1.66 -26.30
CA SER A 55 5.52 2.20 -26.34
C SER A 55 5.39 3.59 -25.70
N LEU A 56 6.50 4.15 -25.22
CA LEU A 56 6.62 5.51 -24.69
C LEU A 56 7.79 6.21 -25.37
N THR A 57 7.65 7.51 -25.63
CA THR A 57 8.79 8.35 -26.04
C THR A 57 9.69 8.69 -24.84
N ASP A 58 10.93 9.13 -25.09
CA ASP A 58 11.86 9.53 -24.02
C ASP A 58 11.28 10.63 -23.11
N GLU A 59 10.58 11.61 -23.70
CA GLU A 59 9.89 12.67 -22.94
C GLU A 59 8.74 12.12 -22.08
N GLU A 60 8.03 11.10 -22.55
CA GLU A 60 6.97 10.45 -21.78
C GLU A 60 7.53 9.62 -20.63
N VAL A 61 8.64 8.92 -20.85
CA VAL A 61 9.37 8.19 -19.80
C VAL A 61 9.81 9.14 -18.69
N GLU A 62 10.43 10.26 -19.03
CA GLU A 62 10.86 11.27 -18.06
C GLU A 62 9.68 11.83 -17.26
N ARG A 63 8.59 12.21 -17.93
CA ARG A 63 7.38 12.70 -17.27
C ARG A 63 6.77 11.68 -16.31
N VAL A 64 6.71 10.41 -16.70
CA VAL A 64 6.18 9.33 -15.86
C VAL A 64 7.07 9.11 -14.64
N GLY A 65 8.39 9.05 -14.82
CA GLY A 65 9.34 8.93 -13.72
C GLY A 65 9.19 10.06 -12.70
N LEU A 66 9.16 11.32 -13.17
CA LEU A 66 8.93 12.51 -12.34
C LEU A 66 7.60 12.45 -11.58
N ALA A 67 6.53 11.97 -12.22
CA ALA A 67 5.23 11.84 -11.57
C ALA A 67 5.23 10.79 -10.46
N LEU A 68 5.86 9.62 -10.71
CA LEU A 68 5.98 8.55 -9.72
C LEU A 68 6.85 8.95 -8.52
N MET A 69 7.96 9.65 -8.75
CA MET A 69 8.81 10.18 -7.67
C MET A 69 8.05 11.17 -6.78
N LYS A 70 7.30 12.10 -7.37
CA LYS A 70 6.47 13.05 -6.61
C LYS A 70 5.35 12.36 -5.83
N LEU A 71 4.77 11.29 -6.40
CA LEU A 71 3.76 10.49 -5.71
C LEU A 71 4.37 9.79 -4.50
N GLU A 72 5.54 9.18 -4.64
CA GLU A 72 6.28 8.54 -3.54
C GLU A 72 6.57 9.51 -2.40
N GLU A 73 7.14 10.68 -2.73
CA GLU A 73 7.41 11.74 -1.75
C GLU A 73 6.14 12.13 -0.98
N LYS A 74 5.00 12.28 -1.69
CA LYS A 74 3.75 12.67 -1.07
C LYS A 74 3.15 11.58 -0.19
N VAL A 75 3.26 10.31 -0.59
CA VAL A 75 2.85 9.15 0.21
C VAL A 75 3.64 9.11 1.51
N HIS A 76 4.96 9.27 1.44
CA HIS A 76 5.83 9.28 2.63
C HIS A 76 5.55 10.50 3.53
N GLU A 77 5.30 11.68 2.97
CA GLU A 77 4.90 12.87 3.73
C GLU A 77 3.61 12.62 4.51
N LEU A 78 2.59 12.06 3.85
CA LEU A 78 1.31 11.74 4.49
C LEU A 78 1.46 10.64 5.53
N ALA A 79 2.25 9.60 5.26
CA ALA A 79 2.56 8.56 6.25
C ALA A 79 3.15 9.16 7.54
N HIS A 80 4.12 10.06 7.43
CA HIS A 80 4.69 10.75 8.57
C HIS A 80 3.66 11.58 9.36
N GLN A 81 2.69 12.21 8.68
CA GLN A 81 1.61 12.96 9.36
C GLN A 81 0.72 12.05 10.23
N PHE A 82 0.57 10.77 9.86
CA PHE A 82 -0.12 9.77 10.67
C PHE A 82 0.81 9.01 11.64
N GLY A 83 2.06 9.44 11.78
CA GLY A 83 3.06 8.81 12.64
C GLY A 83 3.43 7.39 12.18
N LEU A 84 3.43 7.17 10.86
CA LEU A 84 3.86 5.94 10.20
C LEU A 84 5.23 6.18 9.55
N GLN A 85 6.06 5.15 9.55
CA GLN A 85 7.29 5.08 8.75
C GLN A 85 7.00 4.41 7.41
N PRO A 86 7.83 4.60 6.37
CA PRO A 86 7.67 3.90 5.09
C PRO A 86 7.59 2.37 5.24
N ALA A 87 8.34 1.80 6.18
CA ALA A 87 8.30 0.36 6.50
C ALA A 87 6.93 -0.10 7.03
N ASP A 88 6.14 0.80 7.64
CA ASP A 88 4.80 0.48 8.13
C ASP A 88 3.79 0.35 6.99
N LEU A 89 4.12 0.80 5.77
CA LEU A 89 3.28 0.61 4.59
C LEU A 89 3.36 -0.82 4.05
N ASN A 90 4.24 -1.66 4.59
CA ASN A 90 4.24 -3.09 4.27
C ASN A 90 3.33 -3.86 5.23
N ILE A 91 2.07 -4.04 4.84
CA ILE A 91 1.10 -4.78 5.65
C ILE A 91 1.28 -6.28 5.49
N ASN A 92 1.44 -6.98 6.62
CA ASN A 92 1.38 -8.43 6.69
C ASN A 92 -0.09 -8.90 6.67
N LEU A 93 -0.45 -9.64 5.64
CA LEU A 93 -1.79 -10.21 5.45
C LEU A 93 -1.90 -11.64 6.00
N GLY A 94 -0.99 -12.04 6.90
CA GLY A 94 -0.93 -13.37 7.51
C GLY A 94 -0.61 -14.46 6.48
N PRO A 95 -1.54 -15.42 6.20
CA PRO A 95 -1.27 -16.52 5.28
C PRO A 95 -1.06 -16.10 3.81
N LEU A 96 -1.43 -14.86 3.45
CA LEU A 96 -1.18 -14.30 2.12
C LEU A 96 0.20 -13.65 1.98
N GLY A 97 0.98 -13.58 3.07
CA GLY A 97 2.28 -12.91 3.10
C GLY A 97 2.18 -11.40 3.26
N ASP A 98 3.28 -10.71 3.00
CA ASP A 98 3.37 -9.25 3.02
C ASP A 98 2.89 -8.66 1.68
N LEU A 99 2.25 -7.49 1.71
CA LEU A 99 1.72 -6.86 0.48
C LEU A 99 2.81 -6.25 -0.40
N LEU A 100 3.88 -5.72 0.19
CA LEU A 100 5.00 -5.04 -0.49
C LEU A 100 6.31 -5.85 -0.40
#